data_AF-A0AAD9L618-F1
#
_entry.id   AF-A0AAD9L618-F1
#
_cell.length_a   1.000
_cell.length_b   1.000
_cell.length_c   1.000
_cell.angle_alpha   90.00
_cell.angle_beta   90.00
_cell.angle_gamma   90.00
#
_symmetry.space_group_name_H-M   'P 1'
#
loop_
_entity.id
_entity.type
_entity.pdbx_description
1 polymer ?
#
loop_
_entity_poly.entity_id
_entity_poly.type
_entity_poly.pdbx_seq_one_letter_code
_entity_poly.pdbx_strand_id
1 'polypeptide(L)'
;MKTGFLLVALSCVTMSLAADNVCTHTDAAAVTEMWESVWSAQNSEQVRIELGEEVFEYIFQKNPAAKQLFARVHVDNINSPEFEAHVVRVINGLDILINFLDDRPSLEAAAGHLADQHAVRAGVTKAAFQLMDDAFVELLPQVVDKFDPDTWQRCWHSAVDIITDVLN
;
A
#
# COMPACT_ATOMS: atom_id res chain seq x y z
N MET A 1 4.05 -53.77 37.95
CA MET A 1 3.62 -52.45 38.48
C MET A 1 4.83 -51.69 39.00
N LYS A 2 5.32 -50.71 38.23
CA LYS A 2 5.75 -49.38 38.71
C LYS A 2 6.22 -48.58 37.50
N THR A 3 5.32 -47.69 37.10
CA THR A 3 5.43 -46.62 36.13
C THR A 3 6.62 -45.72 36.47
N GLY A 4 7.47 -45.41 35.51
CA GLY A 4 8.50 -44.37 35.60
C GLY A 4 8.35 -43.48 34.37
N PHE A 5 7.54 -42.43 34.52
CA PHE A 5 7.16 -41.53 33.45
C PHE A 5 8.30 -40.58 33.08
N LEU A 6 8.40 -40.36 31.79
CA LEU A 6 9.26 -39.47 31.01
C LEU A 6 9.23 -38.01 31.51
N LEU A 7 10.39 -37.37 31.64
CA LEU A 7 10.53 -35.90 31.68
C LEU A 7 11.81 -35.49 30.91
N VAL A 8 11.71 -35.51 29.58
CA VAL A 8 12.61 -34.74 28.71
C VAL A 8 11.89 -33.43 28.45
N ALA A 9 12.20 -32.39 29.22
CA ALA A 9 11.72 -31.05 28.97
C ALA A 9 12.49 -30.49 27.76
N LEU A 10 11.84 -30.60 26.61
CA LEU A 10 12.27 -30.05 25.33
C LEU A 10 12.38 -28.53 25.48
N SER A 11 13.61 -28.02 25.33
CA SER A 11 13.95 -26.60 25.29
C SER A 11 13.16 -25.90 24.18
N CYS A 12 12.18 -25.08 24.56
CA CYS A 12 11.51 -24.17 23.65
C CYS A 12 12.40 -22.94 23.47
N VAL A 13 13.38 -23.04 22.55
CA VAL A 13 14.04 -21.86 22.00
C VAL A 13 13.13 -21.38 20.87
N THR A 14 12.15 -20.53 21.18
CA THR A 14 11.44 -19.78 20.15
C THR A 14 12.33 -18.64 19.71
N MET A 15 13.19 -18.92 18.74
CA MET A 15 13.93 -17.90 18.01
C MET A 15 12.96 -17.29 16.99
N SER A 16 12.10 -16.37 17.42
CA SER A 16 11.29 -15.55 16.51
C SER A 16 12.10 -14.31 16.10
N LEU A 17 13.11 -14.51 15.27
CA LEU A 17 13.80 -13.44 14.55
C LEU A 17 13.29 -13.44 13.10
N ALA A 18 12.08 -12.91 12.92
CA ALA A 18 11.50 -12.60 11.61
C ALA A 18 10.51 -11.42 11.72
N ALA A 19 10.80 -10.44 12.58
CA ALA A 19 9.88 -9.35 12.90
C ALA A 19 10.14 -8.06 12.12
N ASP A 20 11.10 -8.02 11.19
CA ASP A 20 11.53 -6.72 10.66
C ASP A 20 10.70 -6.23 9.45
N ASN A 21 9.90 -7.09 8.80
CA ASN A 21 9.21 -6.75 7.54
C ASN A 21 7.72 -7.16 7.47
N VAL A 22 7.06 -7.45 8.60
CA VAL A 22 5.64 -7.89 8.61
C VAL A 22 4.78 -6.81 9.24
N CYS A 23 3.70 -6.39 8.57
CA CYS A 23 2.66 -5.54 9.15
C CYS A 23 1.95 -6.30 10.28
N THR A 24 2.15 -5.83 11.51
CA THR A 24 1.46 -6.37 12.69
C THR A 24 0.09 -5.73 12.89
N HIS A 25 -0.75 -6.30 13.76
CA HIS A 25 -2.03 -5.68 14.17
C HIS A 25 -1.83 -4.24 14.71
N THR A 26 -0.72 -3.98 15.41
CA THR A 26 -0.40 -2.64 15.91
C THR A 26 0.04 -1.70 14.78
N ASP A 27 0.81 -2.20 13.82
CA ASP A 27 1.19 -1.41 12.64
C ASP A 27 -0.05 -1.07 11.80
N ALA A 28 -0.94 -2.03 11.58
CA ALA A 28 -2.20 -1.84 10.86
C ALA A 28 -3.05 -0.73 11.51
N ALA A 29 -3.23 -0.79 12.83
CA ALA A 29 -3.95 0.25 13.57
C ALA A 29 -3.29 1.64 13.44
N ALA A 30 -1.96 1.70 13.50
CA ALA A 30 -1.22 2.96 13.33
C ALA A 30 -1.36 3.52 11.91
N VAL A 31 -1.29 2.67 10.87
CA VAL A 31 -1.50 3.09 9.48
C VAL A 31 -2.93 3.56 9.25
N THR A 32 -3.93 2.90 9.82
CA THR A 32 -5.32 3.37 9.77
C THR A 32 -5.48 4.74 10.44
N GLU A 33 -4.89 4.96 11.62
CA GLU A 33 -4.92 6.28 12.29
C GLU A 33 -4.22 7.37 11.46
N MET A 34 -3.03 7.07 10.92
CA MET A 34 -2.30 7.97 10.02
C MET A 34 -3.15 8.30 8.79
N TRP A 35 -3.77 7.29 8.17
CA TRP A 35 -4.60 7.45 6.99
C TRP A 35 -5.85 8.29 7.29
N GLU A 36 -6.61 7.98 8.34
CA GLU A 36 -7.80 8.72 8.77
C GLU A 36 -7.55 10.23 8.93
N SER A 37 -6.35 10.62 9.36
CA SER A 37 -5.97 12.03 9.46
C SER A 37 -6.05 12.76 8.10
N VAL A 38 -5.67 12.09 7.00
CA VAL A 38 -5.82 12.57 5.62
C VAL A 38 -7.30 12.77 5.24
N TRP A 39 -8.21 11.91 5.73
CA TRP A 39 -9.64 11.96 5.41
C TRP A 39 -10.43 12.99 6.25
N SER A 40 -9.92 13.32 7.43
CA SER A 40 -10.59 14.19 8.41
C SER A 40 -10.48 15.69 8.11
N ALA A 41 -9.63 16.09 7.15
CA ALA A 41 -9.44 17.48 6.76
C ALA A 41 -10.70 18.11 6.12
N GLN A 42 -10.91 19.42 6.36
CA GLN A 42 -11.88 20.19 5.56
C GLN A 42 -11.47 20.13 4.09
N ASN A 43 -12.42 19.85 3.18
CA ASN A 43 -12.18 19.58 1.75
C ASN A 43 -11.38 18.30 1.45
N SER A 44 -11.55 17.24 2.25
CA SER A 44 -10.80 16.00 2.06
C SER A 44 -10.93 15.36 0.67
N GLU A 45 -11.99 15.61 -0.09
CA GLU A 45 -12.06 15.19 -1.50
C GLU A 45 -10.99 15.87 -2.38
N GLN A 46 -10.87 17.19 -2.29
CA GLN A 46 -9.87 17.95 -3.04
C GLN A 46 -8.45 17.56 -2.62
N VAL A 47 -8.21 17.42 -1.31
CA VAL A 47 -6.90 17.01 -0.77
C VAL A 47 -6.50 15.62 -1.29
N ARG A 48 -7.45 14.68 -1.45
CA ARG A 48 -7.16 13.35 -2.00
C ARG A 48 -6.78 13.41 -3.47
N ILE A 49 -7.43 14.28 -4.25
CA ILE A 49 -7.10 14.48 -5.65
C ILE A 49 -5.69 15.06 -5.75
N GLU A 50 -5.41 16.15 -5.03
CA GLU A 50 -4.09 16.81 -5.05
C GLU A 50 -2.97 15.86 -4.61
N LEU A 51 -3.12 15.16 -3.48
CA LEU A 51 -2.15 14.18 -3.02
C LEU A 51 -1.92 13.07 -4.06
N GLY A 52 -3.01 12.55 -4.64
CA GLY A 52 -2.91 11.49 -5.64
C GLY A 52 -2.28 11.96 -6.95
N GLU A 53 -2.57 13.19 -7.38
CA GLU A 53 -1.90 13.83 -8.52
C GLU A 53 -0.41 13.99 -8.25
N GLU A 54 -0.01 14.49 -7.09
CA GLU A 54 1.40 14.63 -6.70
C GLU A 54 2.14 13.28 -6.68
N VAL A 55 1.49 12.21 -6.22
CA VAL A 55 2.04 10.84 -6.31
C VAL A 55 2.29 10.45 -7.77
N PHE A 56 1.35 10.70 -8.67
CA PHE A 56 1.53 10.39 -10.09
C PHE A 56 2.59 11.29 -10.76
N GLU A 57 2.63 12.58 -10.41
CA GLU A 57 3.70 13.48 -10.87
C GLU A 57 5.07 12.96 -10.46
N TYR A 58 5.22 12.53 -9.20
CA TYR A 58 6.45 11.91 -8.71
C TYR A 58 6.86 10.72 -9.59
N ILE A 59 5.93 9.79 -9.82
CA ILE A 59 6.18 8.61 -10.65
C ILE A 59 6.57 9.01 -12.08
N PHE A 60 5.90 9.98 -12.69
CA PHE A 60 6.21 10.42 -14.06
C PHE A 60 7.52 11.20 -14.17
N GLN A 61 7.93 11.90 -13.12
CA GLN A 61 9.24 12.54 -13.08
C GLN A 61 10.37 11.50 -13.03
N LYS A 62 10.19 10.43 -12.24
CA LYS A 62 11.18 9.34 -12.11
C LYS A 62 11.16 8.35 -13.27
N ASN A 63 9.97 8.12 -13.86
CA ASN A 63 9.76 7.26 -15.00
C ASN A 63 8.81 7.92 -16.02
N PRO A 64 9.32 8.83 -16.88
CA PRO A 64 8.51 9.54 -17.87
C PRO A 64 7.75 8.63 -18.84
N ALA A 65 8.29 7.44 -19.12
CA ALA A 65 7.63 6.47 -20.00
C ALA A 65 6.32 5.93 -19.41
N ALA A 66 6.18 5.90 -18.07
CA ALA A 66 4.95 5.45 -17.41
C ALA A 66 3.74 6.30 -17.77
N LYS A 67 3.93 7.59 -18.13
CA LYS A 67 2.84 8.49 -18.53
C LYS A 67 2.03 7.90 -19.70
N GLN A 68 2.66 7.20 -20.64
CA GLN A 68 1.94 6.60 -21.77
C GLN A 68 0.88 5.55 -21.35
N LEU A 69 1.08 4.88 -20.21
CA LEU A 69 0.12 3.89 -19.69
C LEU A 69 -1.23 4.51 -19.31
N PHE A 70 -1.23 5.81 -19.03
CA PHE A 70 -2.40 6.58 -18.59
C PHE A 70 -3.00 7.44 -19.71
N ALA A 71 -2.61 7.23 -20.98
CA ALA A 71 -3.17 7.98 -22.12
C ALA A 71 -4.71 7.86 -22.24
N ARG A 72 -5.27 6.69 -21.90
CA ARG A 72 -6.74 6.46 -21.93
C ARG A 72 -7.53 7.24 -20.88
N VAL A 73 -6.84 7.80 -19.89
CA VAL A 73 -7.42 8.68 -18.86
C VAL A 73 -6.89 10.11 -19.00
N HIS A 74 -6.41 10.48 -20.20
CA HIS A 74 -6.06 11.86 -20.58
C HIS A 74 -4.98 12.55 -19.72
N VAL A 75 -4.02 11.77 -19.21
CA VAL A 75 -2.90 12.26 -18.37
C VAL A 75 -2.02 13.37 -18.98
N ASP A 76 -2.16 13.66 -20.27
CA ASP A 76 -1.48 14.80 -20.89
C ASP A 76 -1.84 16.12 -20.21
N ASN A 77 -3.07 16.22 -19.69
CA ASN A 77 -3.46 17.19 -18.68
C ASN A 77 -3.71 16.45 -17.36
N ILE A 78 -2.87 16.64 -16.35
CA ILE A 78 -3.05 15.94 -15.07
C ILE A 78 -4.36 16.38 -14.37
N ASN A 79 -4.74 17.64 -14.53
CA ASN A 79 -5.99 18.20 -14.02
C ASN A 79 -7.17 17.96 -14.99
N SER A 80 -7.15 16.87 -15.77
CA SER A 80 -8.31 16.54 -16.61
C SER A 80 -9.34 15.80 -15.76
N PRO A 81 -10.66 16.01 -15.99
CA PRO A 81 -11.69 15.30 -15.23
C PRO A 81 -11.55 13.77 -15.31
N GLU A 82 -11.07 13.23 -16.43
CA GLU A 82 -10.85 11.79 -16.58
C GLU A 82 -9.65 11.28 -15.77
N PHE A 83 -8.60 12.08 -15.65
CA PHE A 83 -7.44 11.74 -14.84
C PHE A 83 -7.74 11.91 -13.35
N GLU A 84 -8.36 13.01 -12.93
CA GLU A 84 -8.84 13.20 -11.55
C GLU A 84 -9.77 12.05 -11.12
N ALA A 85 -10.72 11.65 -11.98
CA ALA A 85 -11.56 10.49 -11.71
C ALA A 85 -10.76 9.18 -11.62
N HIS A 86 -9.63 9.07 -12.33
CA HIS A 86 -8.72 7.94 -12.16
C HIS A 86 -7.98 7.98 -10.84
N VAL A 87 -7.45 9.14 -10.44
CA VAL A 87 -6.80 9.36 -9.15
C VAL A 87 -7.72 8.98 -8.01
N VAL A 88 -8.98 9.44 -8.03
CA VAL A 88 -10.00 9.07 -7.05
C VAL A 88 -10.20 7.54 -6.97
N ARG A 89 -10.22 6.83 -8.11
CA ARG A 89 -10.31 5.36 -8.09
C ARG A 89 -9.09 4.70 -7.45
N VAL A 90 -7.89 5.25 -7.64
CA VAL A 90 -6.66 4.71 -7.05
C VAL A 90 -6.63 4.95 -5.54
N ILE A 91 -6.92 6.17 -5.10
CA ILE A 91 -6.96 6.52 -3.67
C ILE A 91 -8.04 5.73 -2.92
N ASN A 92 -9.23 5.56 -3.52
CA ASN A 92 -10.26 4.71 -2.92
C ASN A 92 -9.88 3.21 -2.92
N GLY A 93 -9.12 2.76 -3.93
CA GLY A 93 -8.55 1.40 -3.93
C GLY A 93 -7.57 1.19 -2.78
N LEU A 94 -6.69 2.16 -2.54
CA LEU A 94 -5.77 2.17 -1.40
C LEU A 94 -6.51 2.22 -0.07
N ASP A 95 -7.55 3.05 0.05
CA ASP A 95 -8.40 3.13 1.25
C ASP A 95 -9.02 1.77 1.61
N ILE A 96 -9.53 1.04 0.61
CA ILE A 96 -10.04 -0.33 0.82
C ILE A 96 -8.95 -1.25 1.35
N LEU A 97 -7.73 -1.20 0.80
CA LEU A 97 -6.63 -2.05 1.27
C LEU A 97 -6.22 -1.71 2.70
N ILE A 98 -6.14 -0.42 3.04
CA ILE A 98 -5.81 0.04 4.39
C ILE A 98 -6.85 -0.46 5.40
N ASN A 99 -8.14 -0.34 5.07
CA ASN A 99 -9.23 -0.83 5.92
C ASN A 99 -9.22 -2.36 6.11
N PHE A 100 -8.49 -3.12 5.28
CA PHE A 100 -8.35 -4.57 5.40
C PHE A 100 -7.00 -5.02 6.00
N LEU A 101 -6.10 -4.11 6.40
CA LEU A 101 -4.78 -4.49 6.94
C LEU A 101 -4.88 -5.44 8.14
N ASP A 102 -5.94 -5.31 8.94
CA ASP A 102 -6.19 -6.16 10.12
C ASP A 102 -7.01 -7.43 9.81
N ASP A 103 -7.51 -7.58 8.58
CA ASP A 103 -8.31 -8.73 8.10
C ASP A 103 -7.64 -9.39 6.89
N ARG A 104 -6.71 -10.30 7.18
CA ARG A 104 -5.85 -10.93 6.17
C ARG A 104 -6.60 -11.59 5.00
N PRO A 105 -7.65 -12.42 5.21
CA PRO A 105 -8.44 -12.96 4.11
C PRO A 105 -9.06 -11.89 3.18
N SER A 106 -9.58 -10.80 3.75
CA SER A 106 -10.16 -9.71 2.96
C SER A 106 -9.09 -8.92 2.21
N LEU A 107 -7.93 -8.68 2.84
CA LEU A 107 -6.79 -8.05 2.19
C LEU A 107 -6.30 -8.86 1.00
N GLU A 108 -6.11 -10.17 1.16
CA GLU A 108 -5.67 -11.07 0.08
C GLU A 108 -6.67 -11.10 -1.08
N ALA A 109 -7.97 -11.14 -0.78
CA ALA A 109 -9.01 -11.11 -1.80
C ALA A 109 -9.02 -9.78 -2.57
N ALA A 110 -8.96 -8.65 -1.87
CA ALA A 110 -8.96 -7.32 -2.48
C ALA A 110 -7.69 -7.06 -3.29
N ALA A 111 -6.51 -7.35 -2.72
CA ALA A 111 -5.23 -7.19 -3.38
C ALA A 111 -5.08 -8.14 -4.58
N GLY A 112 -5.56 -9.39 -4.47
CA GLY A 112 -5.60 -10.34 -5.59
C GLY A 112 -6.47 -9.85 -6.74
N HIS A 113 -7.64 -9.27 -6.44
CA HIS A 113 -8.46 -8.66 -7.48
C HIS A 113 -7.76 -7.48 -8.17
N LEU A 114 -7.06 -6.63 -7.41
CA LEU A 114 -6.24 -5.56 -7.99
C LEU A 114 -5.07 -6.09 -8.80
N ALA A 115 -4.45 -7.21 -8.40
CA ALA A 115 -3.42 -7.89 -9.16
C ALA A 115 -3.93 -8.25 -10.56
N ASP A 116 -5.11 -8.89 -10.65
CA ASP A 116 -5.74 -9.23 -11.94
C ASP A 116 -5.99 -7.99 -12.82
N GLN A 117 -6.42 -6.89 -12.20
CA GLN A 117 -6.65 -5.63 -12.92
C GLN A 117 -5.37 -5.01 -13.49
N HIS A 118 -4.24 -5.15 -12.80
CA HIS A 118 -2.95 -4.61 -13.22
C HIS A 118 -2.18 -5.55 -14.15
N ALA A 119 -2.32 -6.88 -14.00
CA ALA A 119 -1.67 -7.88 -14.84
C ALA A 119 -2.02 -7.73 -16.33
N VAL A 120 -3.25 -7.30 -16.63
CA VAL A 120 -3.72 -7.08 -18.01
C VAL A 120 -3.27 -5.73 -18.61
N ARG A 121 -2.43 -4.96 -17.90
CA ARG A 121 -1.92 -3.65 -18.34
C ARG A 121 -0.42 -3.76 -18.66
N ALA A 122 -0.12 -4.07 -19.92
CA ALA A 122 1.25 -4.16 -20.39
C ALA A 122 2.05 -2.88 -20.07
N GLY A 123 3.23 -3.04 -19.48
CA GLY A 123 4.11 -1.94 -19.07
C GLY A 123 3.96 -1.51 -17.61
N VAL A 124 2.95 -2.01 -16.89
CA VAL A 124 2.91 -1.90 -15.42
C VAL A 124 3.96 -2.85 -14.84
N THR A 125 4.81 -2.36 -13.94
CA THR A 125 5.96 -3.10 -13.41
C THR A 125 6.01 -3.00 -11.89
N LYS A 126 6.67 -3.97 -11.23
CA LYS A 126 6.93 -3.89 -9.78
C LYS A 126 7.69 -2.62 -9.39
N ALA A 127 8.63 -2.17 -10.23
CA ALA A 127 9.37 -0.93 -10.01
C ALA A 127 8.48 0.33 -9.96
N ALA A 128 7.38 0.38 -10.71
CA ALA A 128 6.44 1.50 -10.64
C ALA A 128 5.68 1.56 -9.31
N PHE A 129 5.38 0.41 -8.70
CA PHE A 129 4.79 0.35 -7.36
C PHE A 129 5.80 0.76 -6.27
N GLN A 130 7.09 0.47 -6.45
CA GLN A 130 8.13 1.00 -5.56
C GLN A 130 8.20 2.54 -5.64
N LEU A 131 8.14 3.12 -6.83
CA LEU A 131 8.10 4.59 -6.97
C LEU A 131 6.87 5.21 -6.31
N MET A 132 5.75 4.48 -6.25
CA MET A 132 4.56 4.91 -5.54
C MET A 132 4.76 4.88 -4.02
N ASP A 133 5.44 3.87 -3.49
CA ASP A 133 5.85 3.83 -2.08
C ASP A 133 6.74 5.03 -1.73
N ASP A 134 7.79 5.24 -2.54
CA ASP A 134 8.72 6.34 -2.36
C ASP A 134 7.98 7.70 -2.36
N ALA A 135 6.99 7.86 -3.25
CA ALA A 135 6.15 9.05 -3.29
C ALA A 135 5.32 9.22 -2.01
N PHE A 136 4.68 8.16 -1.50
CA PHE A 136 3.92 8.24 -0.26
C PHE A 136 4.80 8.60 0.95
N VAL A 137 5.98 7.99 1.05
CA VAL A 137 6.94 8.29 2.12
C VAL A 137 7.41 9.75 2.06
N GLU A 138 7.51 10.34 0.87
CA GLU A 138 7.89 11.75 0.68
C GLU A 138 6.73 12.72 0.94
N LEU A 139 5.50 12.35 0.56
CA LEU A 139 4.34 13.26 0.55
C LEU A 139 3.51 13.20 1.85
N LEU A 140 3.29 12.00 2.42
CA LEU A 140 2.44 11.84 3.61
C LEU A 140 2.92 12.64 4.84
N PRO A 141 4.22 12.81 5.14
CA PRO A 141 4.67 13.65 6.26
C PRO A 141 4.21 15.11 6.20
N GLN A 142 3.76 15.60 5.03
CA GLN A 142 3.29 16.97 4.86
C GLN A 142 1.84 17.14 5.32
N VAL A 143 1.07 16.06 5.40
CA VAL A 143 -0.37 16.06 5.70
C VAL A 143 -0.76 15.15 6.87
N VAL A 144 0.14 14.25 7.30
CA VAL A 144 -0.04 13.34 8.44
C VAL A 144 0.91 13.73 9.56
N ASP A 145 0.33 14.10 10.71
CA ASP A 145 1.12 14.32 11.93
C ASP A 145 1.76 13.01 12.42
N LYS A 146 3.04 13.07 12.78
CA LYS A 146 3.82 11.92 13.30
C LYS A 146 3.84 10.70 12.35
N PHE A 147 3.91 10.94 11.05
CA PHE A 147 4.10 9.88 10.08
C PHE A 147 5.31 8.99 10.43
N ASP A 148 5.10 7.68 10.46
CA ASP A 148 6.13 6.67 10.65
C ASP A 148 6.36 5.91 9.33
N PRO A 149 7.46 6.19 8.61
CA PRO A 149 7.73 5.59 7.31
C PRO A 149 7.96 4.08 7.40
N ASP A 150 8.59 3.58 8.47
CA ASP A 150 8.88 2.15 8.59
C ASP A 150 7.57 1.38 8.80
N THR A 151 6.68 1.91 9.64
CA THR A 151 5.35 1.35 9.90
C THR A 151 4.47 1.40 8.65
N TRP A 152 4.48 2.51 7.91
CA TRP A 152 3.82 2.61 6.61
C TRP A 152 4.32 1.53 5.65
N GLN A 153 5.63 1.43 5.44
CA GLN A 153 6.22 0.53 4.44
C GLN A 153 5.96 -0.95 4.75
N ARG A 154 6.01 -1.37 6.03
CA ARG A 154 5.64 -2.74 6.42
C ARG A 154 4.22 -3.09 5.99
N CYS A 155 3.26 -2.17 6.15
CA CYS A 155 1.85 -2.40 5.79
C CYS A 155 1.56 -2.19 4.31
N TRP A 156 2.20 -1.23 3.66
CA TRP A 156 2.18 -1.06 2.21
C TRP A 156 2.58 -2.35 1.50
N HIS A 157 3.74 -2.93 1.87
CA HIS A 157 4.22 -4.18 1.29
C HIS A 157 3.29 -5.37 1.53
N SER A 158 2.56 -5.39 2.65
CA SER A 158 1.61 -6.47 2.95
C SER A 158 0.51 -6.63 1.89
N ALA A 159 0.14 -5.55 1.21
CA ALA A 159 -0.83 -5.53 0.11
C ALA A 159 -0.15 -5.52 -1.27
N VAL A 160 0.89 -4.69 -1.44
CA VAL A 160 1.50 -4.44 -2.75
C VAL A 160 2.36 -5.59 -3.24
N ASP A 161 2.95 -6.39 -2.36
CA ASP A 161 3.61 -7.62 -2.79
C ASP A 161 2.63 -8.60 -3.43
N ILE A 162 1.38 -8.68 -2.95
CA ILE A 162 0.33 -9.51 -3.57
C ILE A 162 -0.01 -8.97 -4.97
N ILE A 163 -0.17 -7.65 -5.11
CA ILE A 163 -0.50 -7.01 -6.40
C ILE A 163 0.62 -7.21 -7.42
N THR A 164 1.88 -7.15 -6.96
CA THR A 164 3.04 -7.16 -7.85
C THR A 164 3.59 -8.53 -8.15
N ASP A 165 3.18 -9.59 -7.44
CA ASP A 165 3.64 -10.97 -7.66
C ASP A 165 3.28 -11.52 -9.05
N VAL A 166 2.23 -10.96 -9.67
CA VAL A 166 1.79 -11.31 -11.04
C VAL A 166 2.44 -10.46 -12.13
N LEU A 167 3.27 -9.49 -11.76
CA LEU A 167 3.93 -8.57 -12.68
C LEU A 167 5.36 -9.03 -12.98
N ASN A 168 5.83 -8.79 -14.21
CA ASN A 168 7.20 -9.11 -14.62
C ASN A 168 8.21 -8.04 -14.19
#